data_AF-A0A089QSD7-F1
#
_entry.id   AF-A0A089QSD7-F1
#
_cell.length_a   1.000
_cell.length_b   1.000
_cell.length_c   1.000
_cell.angle_alpha   90.00
_cell.angle_beta   90.00
_cell.angle_gamma   90.00
#
_symmetry.space_group_name_H-M   'P 1'
#
loop_
_entity.id
_entity.type
_entity.pdbx_description
1 polymer ?
#
loop_
_entity_poly.entity_id
_entity_poly.type
_entity_poly.pdbx_seq_one_letter_code
_entity_poly.pdbx_strand_id
1 'polypeptide(L)' 'MSDFYQKQEKASKILKEIEIDLKDGSRDRVCARQREAASYGIEATESLIKAFKTNGSASQMKNLQAGLDKWRELRDYC' A
#
# COMPACT_ATOMS: atom_id res chain seq x y z
N MET A 1 4.74 2.72 -17.89
CA MET A 1 4.95 2.54 -16.44
C MET A 1 4.28 1.22 -16.05
N SER A 2 4.91 0.34 -15.27
CA SER A 2 4.24 -0.92 -14.87
C SER A 2 3.07 -0.65 -13.91
N ASP A 3 2.06 -1.52 -13.92
CA ASP A 3 0.88 -1.46 -13.03
C ASP A 3 1.27 -1.30 -11.55
N PHE A 4 2.34 -1.99 -11.14
CA PHE A 4 2.94 -1.86 -9.81
C PHE A 4 3.32 -0.41 -9.47
N TYR A 5 4.13 0.24 -10.32
CA TYR A 5 4.63 1.59 -10.04
C TYR A 5 3.50 2.62 -9.99
N GLN A 6 2.51 2.50 -10.87
CA GLN A 6 1.35 3.41 -10.87
C GLN A 6 0.54 3.31 -9.58
N LYS A 7 0.28 2.09 -9.08
CA LYS A 7 -0.49 1.87 -7.85
C LYS A 7 0.31 2.26 -6.60
N GLN A 8 1.61 1.95 -6.57
CA GLN A 8 2.50 2.37 -5.50
C GLN A 8 2.57 3.91 -5.40
N GLU A 9 2.64 4.60 -6.52
CA GLU A 9 2.66 6.07 -6.58
C GLU A 9 1.35 6.65 -6.02
N LYS A 10 0.19 6.10 -6.42
CA LYS A 10 -1.13 6.49 -5.89
C LYS A 10 -1.23 6.30 -4.37
N ALA A 11 -0.85 5.12 -3.87
CA ALA A 11 -0.85 4.85 -2.44
C ALA A 11 0.03 5.85 -1.69
N SER A 12 1.25 6.09 -2.19
CA SER A 12 2.21 7.03 -1.59
C SER A 12 1.69 8.46 -1.57
N LYS A 13 1.02 8.90 -2.64
CA LYS A 13 0.44 10.25 -2.73
C LYS A 13 -0.65 10.44 -1.66
N ILE A 14 -1.57 9.48 -1.54
CA ILE A 14 -2.67 9.58 -0.57
C ILE A 14 -2.13 9.59 0.87
N LEU A 15 -1.14 8.74 1.19
CA LEU A 15 -0.52 8.73 2.52
C LEU A 15 0.15 10.06 2.88
N LYS A 16 0.82 10.71 1.91
CA LYS A 16 1.40 12.04 2.12
C LYS A 16 0.32 13.09 2.39
N GLU A 17 -0.79 13.02 1.67
CA GLU A 17 -1.91 13.94 1.88
C GLU A 17 -2.58 13.71 3.25
N ILE A 18 -2.71 12.46 3.71
CA ILE A 18 -3.19 12.14 5.07
C ILE A 18 -2.22 12.68 6.12
N GLU A 19 -0.91 12.56 5.92
CA GLU A 19 0.09 13.09 6.85
C GLU A 19 -0.03 14.62 7.00
N ILE A 20 -0.31 15.33 5.90
CA ILE A 20 -0.59 16.77 5.92
C ILE A 20 -1.87 17.07 6.68
N ASP A 21 -2.99 16.40 6.34
CA ASP A 21 -4.28 16.60 7.01
C ASP A 21 -4.15 16.41 8.54
N LEU A 22 -3.45 15.35 8.97
CA LEU A 22 -3.23 15.05 10.38
C LEU A 22 -2.38 16.12 11.10
N LYS A 23 -1.36 16.67 10.43
CA LYS A 23 -0.54 17.77 10.96
C LYS A 23 -1.34 19.06 11.10
N ASP A 24 -2.28 19.29 10.19
CA ASP A 24 -3.18 20.45 10.21
C ASP A 24 -4.37 20.26 11.16
N GLY A 25 -4.45 19.12 11.85
CA GLY A 25 -5.51 18.79 12.82
C GLY A 25 -6.81 18.29 12.18
N SER A 26 -6.85 18.16 10.85
CA SER A 26 -7.98 17.60 10.10
C SER A 26 -7.98 16.09 10.16
N ARG A 27 -9.02 15.50 10.76
CA ARG A 27 -9.19 14.04 10.85
C ARG A 27 -10.33 13.53 9.97
N ASP A 28 -11.06 14.45 9.35
CA ASP A 28 -12.20 14.11 8.51
C ASP A 28 -11.72 13.31 7.31
N ARG A 29 -12.36 12.16 7.09
CA ARG A 29 -12.07 11.25 5.97
C ARG A 29 -10.68 10.60 5.98
N VAL A 30 -9.84 10.79 7.02
CA VAL A 30 -8.53 10.12 7.16
C VAL A 30 -8.68 8.61 7.04
N CYS A 31 -9.65 8.01 7.74
CA CYS A 31 -9.88 6.56 7.65
C CYS A 31 -10.28 6.08 6.25
N ALA A 32 -11.14 6.83 5.56
CA ALA A 32 -11.56 6.48 4.20
C ALA A 32 -10.37 6.55 3.22
N ARG A 33 -9.58 7.61 3.30
CA ARG A 33 -8.37 7.80 2.48
C ARG A 33 -7.28 6.78 2.82
N GLN A 34 -7.13 6.41 4.09
CA GLN A 34 -6.18 5.39 4.52
C GLN A 34 -6.54 4.03 3.91
N ARG A 35 -7.83 3.66 3.94
CA ARG A 35 -8.33 2.44 3.28
C ARG A 35 -8.14 2.47 1.76
N GLU A 36 -8.30 3.64 1.13
CA GLU A 36 -8.03 3.83 -0.30
C GLU A 36 -6.53 3.63 -0.62
N ALA A 37 -5.64 4.29 0.13
CA ALA A 37 -4.20 4.12 -0.01
C ALA A 37 -3.78 2.65 0.19
N ALA A 38 -4.34 2.00 1.21
CA ALA A 38 -4.07 0.61 1.51
C ALA A 38 -4.54 -0.33 0.40
N SER A 39 -5.69 -0.07 -0.21
CA SER A 39 -6.19 -0.85 -1.36
C SER A 39 -5.21 -0.80 -2.54
N TYR A 40 -4.71 0.40 -2.88
CA TYR A 40 -3.68 0.52 -3.92
C TYR A 40 -2.37 -0.20 -3.56
N GLY A 41 -1.95 -0.14 -2.31
CA GLY A 41 -0.76 -0.84 -1.83
C GLY A 41 -0.90 -2.37 -1.89
N ILE A 42 -2.07 -2.91 -1.54
CA ILE A 42 -2.41 -4.34 -1.66
C ILE A 42 -2.32 -4.76 -3.13
N GLU A 43 -3.03 -4.08 -4.02
CA GLU A 43 -3.05 -4.42 -5.45
C GLU A 43 -1.65 -4.36 -6.07
N ALA A 44 -0.86 -3.34 -5.73
CA ALA A 44 0.53 -3.24 -6.19
C ALA A 44 1.36 -4.45 -5.70
N THR A 45 1.30 -4.77 -4.41
CA THR A 45 2.09 -5.84 -3.81
C THR A 45 1.70 -7.21 -4.36
N GLU A 46 0.40 -7.45 -4.60
CA GLU A 46 -0.10 -8.68 -5.24
C GLU A 46 0.37 -8.81 -6.69
N SER A 47 0.34 -7.72 -7.47
CA SER A 47 0.92 -7.68 -8.82
C SER A 47 2.42 -8.02 -8.80
N LEU A 48 3.16 -7.51 -7.81
CA LEU A 48 4.59 -7.79 -7.66
C LEU A 48 4.84 -9.26 -7.27
N ILE A 49 4.10 -9.79 -6.29
CA ILE A 49 4.16 -11.20 -5.90
C ILE A 49 3.91 -12.10 -7.11
N LYS A 50 2.89 -11.79 -7.93
CA LYS A 50 2.59 -12.54 -9.14
C LYS A 50 3.75 -12.54 -10.14
N ALA A 51 4.42 -11.41 -10.32
CA ALA A 51 5.60 -11.30 -11.20
C ALA A 51 6.82 -12.07 -10.65
N PHE A 52 6.97 -12.13 -9.31
CA PHE A 52 8.10 -12.79 -8.66
C PHE A 52 7.90 -14.30 -8.44
N LYS A 53 6.68 -14.84 -8.51
CA LYS A 53 6.41 -16.28 -8.32
C LYS A 53 7.22 -17.22 -9.23
N THR A 54 7.68 -16.73 -10.37
CA THR A 54 8.47 -17.53 -11.34
C THR A 54 9.98 -17.46 -11.11
N ASN A 55 10.51 -16.36 -10.56
CA ASN A 55 11.96 -16.07 -10.55
C ASN A 55 12.50 -15.53 -9.21
N GLY A 56 11.64 -15.33 -8.21
CA GLY A 56 11.99 -14.72 -6.93
C GLY A 56 12.58 -15.72 -5.93
N SER A 57 13.49 -15.25 -5.08
CA SER A 57 13.99 -16.06 -3.97
C SER A 57 12.94 -16.20 -2.86
N ALA A 58 13.07 -17.25 -2.04
CA ALA A 58 12.19 -17.45 -0.89
C ALA A 58 12.23 -16.26 0.11
N SER A 59 13.37 -15.58 0.26
CA SER A 59 13.49 -14.40 1.11
C SER A 59 12.77 -13.19 0.53
N GLN A 60 12.85 -12.98 -0.79
CA GLN A 60 12.09 -11.92 -1.47
C GLN A 60 10.59 -12.15 -1.32
N MET A 61 10.13 -13.38 -1.50
CA MET A 61 8.71 -13.72 -1.33
C MET A 61 8.22 -13.48 0.11
N LYS A 62 9.01 -13.81 1.13
CA LYS A 62 8.69 -13.51 2.53
C LYS A 62 8.55 -12.00 2.77
N ASN A 63 9.47 -11.21 2.24
CA ASN A 63 9.43 -9.75 2.38
C ASN A 63 8.19 -9.15 1.70
N LEU A 64 7.85 -9.64 0.50
CA LEU A 64 6.64 -9.21 -0.21
C LEU A 64 5.37 -9.57 0.55
N GLN A 65 5.31 -10.77 1.14
CA GLN A 65 4.17 -11.19 1.97
C GLN A 65 4.03 -10.32 3.21
N ALA A 66 5.14 -10.03 3.92
CA ALA A 66 5.13 -9.13 5.07
C ALA A 66 4.66 -7.71 4.70
N GLY A 67 5.08 -7.21 3.53
CA GLY A 67 4.59 -5.93 3.00
C GLY A 67 3.09 -5.94 2.70
N LEU A 68 2.58 -7.03 2.11
CA LEU A 68 1.15 -7.22 1.86
C LEU A 68 0.34 -7.23 3.17
N ASP A 69 0.85 -7.90 4.19
CA ASP A 69 0.20 -7.97 5.51
C ASP A 69 0.16 -6.60 6.17
N LYS A 70 1.23 -5.80 6.05
CA LYS A 70 1.25 -4.41 6.54
C LYS A 70 0.21 -3.53 5.85
N TRP A 71 -0.04 -3.70 4.56
CA TRP A 71 -1.11 -2.97 3.89
C TRP A 71 -2.50 -3.39 4.37
N ARG A 72 -2.70 -4.67 4.66
CA ARG A 72 -3.97 -5.18 5.22
C ARG A 72 -4.20 -4.64 6.63
N GLU A 73 -3.16 -4.65 7.48
CA GLU A 73 -3.19 -4.02 8.80
C GLU A 73 -3.56 -2.53 8.69
N LEU A 74 -2.94 -1.79 7.75
CA LEU A 74 -3.25 -0.38 7.55
C LEU A 74 -4.70 -0.16 7.09
N ARG A 75 -5.24 -1.02 6.22
CA ARG A 75 -6.63 -0.96 5.78
C ARG A 75 -7.59 -1.15 6.97
N ASP A 76 -7.27 -2.09 7.85
CA ASP A 76 -8.16 -2.55 8.93
C ASP A 76 -7.93 -1.81 10.27
N TYR A 77 -6.90 -0.96 10.37
CA TYR A 77 -6.61 -0.12 11.54
C TYR A 77 -7.69 0.95 11.78
N CYS A 78 -8.34 1.39 10.70
CA CYS A 78 -9.61 2.09 10.73
C CYS A 78 -10.71 1.12 10.32
#